data_AF-A0AAN5BW28-F1
#
_entry.id   AF-A0AAN5BW28-F1
#
_cell.length_a   1.000
_cell.length_b   1.000
_cell.length_c   1.000
_cell.angle_alpha   90.00
_cell.angle_beta   90.00
_cell.angle_gamma   90.00
#
_symmetry.space_group_name_H-M   'P 1'
#
loop_
_entity.id
_entity.type
_entity.pdbx_description
1 polymer ?
#
loop_
_entity_poly.entity_id
_entity_poly.type
_entity_poly.pdbx_seq_one_letter_code
_entity_poly.pdbx_strand_id
1 'polypeptide(L)'
;MLFFTVFTFFLTLLSTVLSQPIDDILPRSLGAVKIVNSLPAPIYAWSVADKEGSMHTLSAGGGTYEEVWRVNPKDSRISIKVSTKPDLKANDVIQFEYEMNGDKVDWDVSCADLQLPSEFTTRGFSVQPSSKDCPSIRCAPGDEHCSQVHPWSEATHSCLLVTSLTFKL
;
A
#
# COMPACT_ATOMS: atom_id res chain seq x y z
N MET A 1 5.49 -39.19 79.62
CA MET A 1 5.30 -39.98 78.39
C MET A 1 4.92 -39.02 77.28
N LEU A 2 5.60 -39.21 76.14
CA LEU A 2 5.52 -38.54 74.83
C LEU A 2 4.63 -37.30 74.62
N PHE A 3 5.30 -36.20 74.31
CA PHE A 3 4.85 -35.08 73.49
C PHE A 3 4.51 -35.53 72.07
N PHE A 4 3.47 -34.97 71.44
CA PHE A 4 3.45 -34.69 70.00
C PHE A 4 2.45 -33.58 69.68
N THR A 5 2.96 -32.35 69.51
CA THR A 5 2.24 -31.23 68.90
C THR A 5 2.60 -31.24 67.42
N VAL A 6 1.62 -31.49 66.55
CA VAL A 6 1.83 -31.46 65.09
C VAL A 6 1.82 -30.00 64.64
N PHE A 7 2.98 -29.50 64.22
CA PHE A 7 3.13 -28.16 63.64
C PHE A 7 3.13 -28.29 62.12
N THR A 8 2.00 -27.97 61.49
CA THR A 8 1.87 -28.00 60.02
C THR A 8 2.44 -26.70 59.45
N PHE A 9 3.64 -26.76 58.88
CA PHE A 9 4.21 -25.65 58.11
C PHE A 9 3.58 -25.62 56.71
N PHE A 10 2.74 -24.61 56.45
CA PHE A 10 2.33 -24.26 55.09
C PHE A 10 3.45 -23.44 54.43
N LEU A 11 4.19 -24.05 53.50
CA LEU A 11 5.09 -23.34 52.59
C LEU A 11 4.27 -22.80 51.41
N THR A 12 3.96 -21.50 51.46
CA THR A 12 3.40 -20.79 50.31
C THR A 12 4.53 -20.47 49.33
N LEU A 13 4.61 -21.18 48.19
CA LEU A 13 5.43 -20.75 47.06
C LEU A 13 4.85 -19.45 46.49
N LEU A 14 5.55 -18.33 46.67
CA LEU A 14 5.31 -17.09 45.94
C LEU A 14 5.90 -17.25 44.54
N SER A 15 5.06 -17.63 43.58
CA SER A 15 5.39 -17.56 42.16
C SER A 15 5.45 -16.09 41.75
N THR A 16 6.64 -15.49 41.70
CA THR A 16 6.83 -14.20 41.03
C THR A 16 6.70 -14.44 39.52
N VAL A 17 5.50 -14.22 38.98
CA VAL A 17 5.32 -14.11 37.53
C VAL A 17 6.10 -12.87 37.10
N LEU A 18 7.19 -13.08 36.37
CA LEU A 18 7.90 -12.01 35.69
C LEU A 18 6.96 -11.53 34.58
N SER A 19 6.14 -10.51 34.86
CA SER A 19 5.43 -9.80 33.80
C SER A 19 6.48 -9.18 32.90
N GLN A 20 6.76 -9.83 31.76
CA GLN A 20 7.44 -9.16 30.66
C GLN A 20 6.66 -7.88 30.35
N PRO A 21 7.32 -6.75 30.08
CA PRO A 21 6.61 -5.60 29.56
C PRO A 21 5.90 -6.09 28.31
N ILE A 22 4.56 -6.02 28.34
CA ILE A 22 3.80 -5.93 27.11
C ILE A 22 4.38 -4.66 26.50
N ASP A 23 5.24 -4.80 25.48
CA ASP A 23 5.51 -3.68 24.58
C ASP A 23 4.12 -3.16 24.22
N ASP A 24 3.79 -1.97 24.71
CA ASP A 24 2.61 -1.26 24.28
C ASP A 24 2.72 -1.24 22.75
N ILE A 25 1.97 -2.11 22.09
CA ILE A 25 1.80 -2.10 20.65
C ILE A 25 1.04 -0.81 20.40
N LEU A 26 1.76 0.31 20.36
CA LEU A 26 1.29 1.50 19.70
C LEU A 26 0.84 1.01 18.32
N PRO A 27 -0.42 1.23 17.91
CA PRO A 27 -0.88 0.77 16.62
C PRO A 27 0.12 1.29 15.59
N ARG A 28 0.84 0.36 14.94
CA ARG A 28 1.83 0.71 13.93
C ARG A 28 1.05 1.45 12.86
N SER A 29 1.24 2.77 12.75
CA SER A 29 0.54 3.56 11.74
C SER A 29 0.94 2.99 10.38
N LEU A 30 -0.02 2.39 9.69
CA LEU A 30 0.20 1.96 8.32
C LEU A 30 0.47 3.18 7.45
N GLY A 31 1.30 3.01 6.43
CA GLY A 31 1.42 3.97 5.35
C GLY A 31 0.20 3.95 4.44
N ALA A 32 0.27 4.76 3.40
CA ALA A 32 -0.77 4.89 2.39
C ALA A 32 -0.16 5.08 1.01
N VAL A 33 -0.95 4.81 -0.03
CA VAL A 33 -0.71 5.34 -1.37
C VAL A 33 -1.53 6.60 -1.56
N LYS A 34 -0.88 7.67 -2.00
CA LYS A 34 -1.50 8.92 -2.42
C LYS A 34 -1.32 9.11 -3.92
N ILE A 35 -2.42 9.15 -4.66
CA ILE A 35 -2.43 9.48 -6.08
C ILE A 35 -2.65 10.98 -6.24
N VAL A 36 -1.84 11.63 -7.06
CA VAL A 36 -1.88 13.07 -7.32
C VAL A 36 -2.06 13.31 -8.81
N ASN A 37 -3.12 14.02 -9.18
CA ASN A 37 -3.40 14.43 -10.55
C ASN A 37 -2.69 15.74 -10.89
N SER A 38 -1.67 15.70 -11.75
CA SER A 38 -0.98 16.88 -12.28
C SER A 38 -1.46 17.27 -13.68
N LEU A 39 -2.42 16.54 -14.26
CA LEU A 39 -3.00 16.85 -15.55
C LEU A 39 -3.86 18.13 -15.47
N PRO A 40 -4.01 18.87 -16.58
CA PRO A 40 -4.90 20.02 -16.66
C PRO A 40 -6.40 19.63 -16.75
N ALA A 41 -6.71 18.33 -16.66
CA ALA A 41 -8.06 17.76 -16.71
C ALA A 41 -8.28 16.82 -15.51
N PRO A 42 -9.53 16.57 -15.09
CA PRO A 42 -9.79 15.60 -14.03
C PRO A 42 -9.41 14.17 -14.47
N ILE A 43 -9.04 13.34 -13.49
CA ILE A 43 -8.87 11.90 -13.67
C ILE A 43 -9.76 11.15 -12.68
N TYR A 44 -9.99 9.87 -12.96
CA TYR A 44 -10.93 9.04 -12.23
C TYR A 44 -10.19 7.82 -11.68
N ALA A 45 -10.35 7.54 -10.40
CA ALA A 45 -9.67 6.46 -9.71
C ALA A 45 -10.66 5.49 -9.08
N TRP A 46 -10.31 4.20 -9.12
CA TRP A 46 -11.06 3.10 -8.50
C TRP A 46 -10.08 2.19 -7.76
N SER A 47 -10.35 1.90 -6.49
CA SER A 47 -9.65 0.86 -5.76
C SER A 47 -10.34 -0.47 -6.00
N VAL A 48 -9.67 -1.42 -6.66
CA VAL A 48 -10.23 -2.71 -7.05
C VAL A 48 -9.56 -3.82 -6.25
N ALA A 49 -10.36 -4.61 -5.55
CA ALA A 49 -9.94 -5.81 -4.83
C ALA A 49 -10.75 -7.02 -5.31
N ASP A 50 -11.54 -7.66 -4.46
CA ASP A 50 -12.51 -8.69 -4.86
C ASP A 50 -13.67 -8.12 -5.68
N LYS A 51 -13.92 -6.82 -5.52
CA LYS A 51 -14.93 -6.02 -6.23
C LYS A 51 -14.34 -4.66 -6.58
N GLU A 52 -14.96 -4.02 -7.58
CA GLU A 52 -14.71 -2.62 -7.91
C GLU A 52 -15.22 -1.71 -6.78
N GLY A 53 -14.36 -0.80 -6.31
CA GLY A 53 -14.74 0.28 -5.38
C GLY A 53 -15.51 1.41 -6.07
N SER A 54 -15.94 2.41 -5.30
CA SER A 54 -16.58 3.59 -5.88
C SER A 54 -15.60 4.42 -6.72
N MET A 55 -16.09 5.07 -7.76
CA MET A 55 -15.30 6.02 -8.56
C MET A 55 -15.00 7.28 -7.75
N HIS A 56 -13.73 7.68 -7.75
CA HIS A 56 -13.27 8.95 -7.20
C HIS A 56 -12.82 9.89 -8.33
N THR A 57 -13.38 11.10 -8.39
CA THR A 57 -12.93 12.13 -9.32
C THR A 57 -11.85 12.99 -8.67
N LEU A 58 -10.66 13.04 -9.25
CA LEU A 58 -9.56 13.90 -8.82
C LEU A 58 -9.52 15.13 -9.71
N SER A 59 -9.71 16.31 -9.13
CA SER A 59 -9.68 17.58 -9.86
C SER A 59 -8.35 17.80 -10.59
N ALA A 60 -8.40 18.55 -11.68
CA ALA A 60 -7.22 18.98 -12.43
C ALA A 60 -6.21 19.75 -11.56
N GLY A 61 -4.93 19.66 -11.88
CA GLY A 61 -3.88 20.52 -11.34
C GLY A 61 -3.58 20.35 -9.85
N GLY A 62 -3.89 19.19 -9.26
CA GLY A 62 -3.50 18.87 -7.89
C GLY A 62 -4.52 18.06 -7.08
N GLY A 63 -5.62 17.59 -7.68
CA GLY A 63 -6.58 16.72 -6.99
C GLY A 63 -5.94 15.41 -6.54
N THR A 64 -6.39 14.85 -5.43
CA THR A 64 -5.76 13.68 -4.81
C THR A 64 -6.75 12.61 -4.39
N TYR A 65 -6.29 11.35 -4.43
CA TYR A 65 -6.92 10.20 -3.81
C TYR A 65 -5.90 9.56 -2.86
N GLU A 66 -6.35 9.06 -1.73
CA GLU A 66 -5.48 8.42 -0.74
C GLU A 66 -6.14 7.17 -0.16
N GLU A 67 -5.36 6.11 -0.06
CA GLU A 67 -5.78 4.84 0.51
C GLU A 67 -4.69 4.31 1.44
N VAL A 68 -5.04 4.11 2.71
CA VAL A 68 -4.20 3.40 3.69
C VAL A 68 -4.11 1.94 3.28
N TRP A 69 -2.93 1.33 3.44
CA TRP A 69 -2.74 -0.09 3.11
C TRP A 69 -3.82 -0.95 3.77
N ARG A 70 -4.46 -1.80 2.97
CA ARG A 70 -5.45 -2.77 3.44
C ARG A 70 -5.21 -4.14 2.81
N VAL A 71 -5.70 -5.17 3.48
CA VAL A 71 -5.67 -6.54 2.99
C VAL A 71 -6.81 -6.76 2.00
N ASN A 72 -6.55 -7.49 0.93
CA ASN A 72 -7.60 -8.05 0.08
C ASN A 72 -8.10 -9.37 0.70
N PRO A 73 -9.40 -9.52 1.00
CA PRO A 73 -9.93 -10.74 1.65
C PRO A 73 -9.78 -12.04 0.85
N LYS A 74 -9.41 -11.97 -0.44
CA LYS A 74 -9.23 -13.13 -1.32
C LYS A 74 -7.76 -13.44 -1.64
N ASP A 75 -6.83 -12.92 -0.85
CA ASP A 75 -5.38 -13.15 -1.03
C ASP A 75 -4.89 -12.82 -2.45
N SER A 76 -5.41 -11.73 -3.03
CA SER A 76 -4.93 -11.17 -4.31
C SER A 76 -4.51 -9.73 -4.14
N ARG A 77 -3.69 -9.22 -5.05
CA ARG A 77 -3.30 -7.81 -5.05
C ARG A 77 -4.51 -6.88 -5.16
N ILE A 78 -4.37 -5.68 -4.60
CA ILE A 78 -5.28 -4.55 -4.81
C ILE A 78 -4.72 -3.73 -5.96
N SER A 79 -5.58 -3.32 -6.90
CA SER A 79 -5.20 -2.49 -8.03
C SER A 79 -5.99 -1.18 -7.97
N ILE A 80 -5.29 -0.07 -7.74
CA ILE A 80 -5.89 1.26 -7.89
C ILE A 80 -5.73 1.67 -9.35
N LYS A 81 -6.84 1.54 -10.08
CA LYS A 81 -6.93 1.84 -11.50
C LYS A 81 -7.26 3.31 -11.69
N VAL A 82 -6.56 3.99 -12.59
CA VAL A 82 -6.74 5.42 -12.88
C VAL A 82 -6.90 5.65 -14.37
N SER A 83 -7.95 6.38 -14.76
CA SER A 83 -8.25 6.72 -16.15
C SER A 83 -8.48 8.22 -16.35
N THR A 84 -8.34 8.69 -17.58
CA THR A 84 -8.78 10.02 -18.03
C THR A 84 -10.27 10.06 -18.40
N LYS A 85 -10.95 8.91 -18.41
CA LYS A 85 -12.39 8.78 -18.70
C LYS A 85 -13.12 8.20 -17.48
N PRO A 86 -14.36 8.61 -17.20
CA PRO A 86 -15.15 8.08 -16.08
C PRO A 86 -15.79 6.73 -16.41
N ASP A 87 -15.03 5.81 -17.01
CA ASP A 87 -15.51 4.49 -17.41
C ASP A 87 -14.42 3.43 -17.25
N LEU A 88 -14.48 2.68 -16.15
CA LEU A 88 -13.51 1.63 -15.87
C LEU A 88 -13.59 0.47 -16.89
N LYS A 89 -14.76 0.25 -17.51
CA LYS A 89 -14.97 -0.87 -18.45
C LYS A 89 -14.25 -0.68 -19.77
N ALA A 90 -13.83 0.55 -20.08
CA ALA A 90 -13.01 0.85 -21.25
C ALA A 90 -11.62 0.19 -21.17
N ASN A 91 -11.18 -0.22 -19.97
CA ASN A 91 -9.88 -0.84 -19.71
C ASN A 91 -8.73 -0.07 -20.36
N ASP A 92 -8.72 1.25 -20.11
CA ASP A 92 -7.73 2.23 -20.55
C ASP A 92 -7.24 2.95 -19.27
N VAL A 93 -6.40 2.25 -18.52
CA VAL A 93 -6.01 2.59 -17.16
C VAL A 93 -4.52 2.39 -16.89
N ILE A 94 -3.94 3.32 -16.13
CA ILE A 94 -2.69 3.07 -15.40
C ILE A 94 -3.05 2.56 -14.00
N GLN A 95 -2.27 1.63 -13.48
CA GLN A 95 -2.60 0.88 -12.28
C GLN A 95 -1.48 0.99 -11.27
N PHE A 96 -1.81 1.33 -10.03
CA PHE A 96 -0.93 1.13 -8.89
C PHE A 96 -1.37 -0.13 -8.17
N GLU A 97 -0.57 -1.19 -8.22
CA GLU A 97 -0.93 -2.49 -7.67
C GLU A 97 -0.13 -2.76 -6.40
N TYR A 98 -0.78 -3.23 -5.34
CA TYR A 98 -0.09 -3.53 -4.09
C TYR A 98 -0.70 -4.71 -3.33
N GLU A 99 0.10 -5.30 -2.45
CA GLU A 99 -0.31 -6.35 -1.52
C GLU A 99 0.45 -6.22 -0.20
N MET A 100 -0.23 -6.44 0.92
CA MET A 100 0.42 -6.50 2.22
C MET A 100 0.99 -7.90 2.45
N ASN A 101 2.29 -7.99 2.73
CA ASN A 101 3.01 -9.23 2.92
C ASN A 101 3.81 -9.16 4.24
N GLY A 102 3.19 -9.65 5.32
CA GLY A 102 3.77 -9.59 6.66
C GLY A 102 3.93 -8.14 7.14
N ASP A 103 5.18 -7.70 7.34
CA ASP A 103 5.53 -6.34 7.79
C ASP A 103 5.86 -5.39 6.63
N LYS A 104 5.64 -5.84 5.39
CA LYS A 104 5.91 -5.12 4.14
C LYS A 104 4.66 -4.90 3.28
N VAL A 105 4.78 -3.97 2.35
CA VAL A 105 3.90 -3.80 1.19
C VAL A 105 4.72 -4.07 -0.07
N ASP A 106 4.26 -5.04 -0.86
CA ASP A 106 4.78 -5.30 -2.20
C ASP A 106 3.94 -4.48 -3.19
N TRP A 107 4.59 -3.80 -4.14
CA TRP A 107 3.91 -2.88 -5.06
C TRP A 107 4.58 -2.77 -6.41
N ASP A 108 3.82 -2.37 -7.43
CA ASP A 108 4.32 -1.92 -8.73
C ASP A 108 3.35 -0.93 -9.38
N VAL A 109 3.79 -0.36 -10.51
CA VAL A 109 2.91 0.34 -11.43
C VAL A 109 2.80 -0.49 -12.71
N SER A 110 1.57 -0.70 -13.16
CA SER A 110 1.23 -1.46 -14.36
C SER A 110 0.51 -0.57 -15.36
N CYS A 111 0.98 -0.62 -16.60
CA CYS A 111 0.37 0.01 -17.76
C CYS A 111 -0.10 -1.05 -18.76
N ALA A 112 -0.26 -2.32 -18.35
CA ALA A 112 -0.67 -3.40 -19.25
C ALA A 112 -2.06 -3.15 -19.89
N ASP A 113 -2.93 -2.44 -19.16
CA ASP A 113 -4.26 -2.01 -19.61
C ASP A 113 -4.29 -0.55 -20.08
N LEU A 114 -3.13 0.09 -20.32
CA LEU A 114 -3.08 1.48 -20.75
C LEU A 114 -2.97 1.57 -22.27
N GLN A 115 -3.87 2.32 -22.92
CA GLN A 115 -3.75 2.55 -24.36
C GLN A 115 -2.66 3.60 -24.63
N LEU A 116 -1.70 3.26 -25.48
CA LEU A 116 -0.56 4.13 -25.81
C LEU A 116 -0.74 4.78 -27.20
N PRO A 117 -0.31 6.05 -27.38
CA PRO A 117 0.12 6.98 -26.33
C PRO A 117 -1.05 7.37 -25.41
N SER A 118 -0.74 7.64 -24.14
CA SER A 118 -1.71 8.17 -23.17
C SER A 118 -1.27 9.55 -22.68
N GLU A 119 -2.19 10.30 -22.06
CA GLU A 119 -1.84 11.55 -21.37
C GLU A 119 -0.79 11.33 -20.27
N PHE A 120 -0.85 10.18 -19.58
CA PHE A 120 0.09 9.83 -18.51
C PHE A 120 1.50 9.61 -19.04
N THR A 121 1.66 8.82 -20.10
CA THR A 121 2.98 8.58 -20.71
C THR A 121 3.50 9.81 -21.44
N THR A 122 2.63 10.61 -22.04
CA THR A 122 3.00 11.88 -22.69
C THR A 122 3.61 12.87 -21.70
N ARG A 123 3.09 12.96 -20.47
CA ARG A 123 3.60 13.87 -19.43
C ARG A 123 4.62 13.23 -18.49
N GLY A 124 4.71 11.91 -18.47
CA GLY A 124 5.53 11.17 -17.53
C GLY A 124 4.88 11.10 -16.15
N PHE A 125 5.36 10.18 -15.33
CA PHE A 125 4.81 9.91 -14.00
C PHE A 125 5.90 9.37 -13.07
N SER A 126 5.62 9.36 -11.77
CA SER A 126 6.59 8.90 -10.75
C SER A 126 5.93 8.40 -9.49
N VAL A 127 6.55 7.45 -8.80
CA VAL A 127 6.20 7.08 -7.41
C VAL A 127 7.36 7.47 -6.51
N GLN A 128 7.07 8.29 -5.50
CA GLN A 128 8.04 8.74 -4.50
C GLN A 128 7.68 8.18 -3.12
N PRO A 129 8.55 7.37 -2.50
CA PRO A 129 8.35 6.92 -1.13
C PRO A 129 8.72 7.98 -0.10
N SER A 130 8.06 7.88 1.06
CA SER A 130 8.37 8.64 2.28
C SER A 130 9.62 8.13 3.02
N SER A 131 10.03 6.89 2.77
CA SER A 131 11.27 6.30 3.27
C SER A 131 12.30 6.15 2.15
N LYS A 132 13.57 6.41 2.45
CA LYS A 132 14.69 6.26 1.50
C LYS A 132 15.05 4.81 1.24
N ASP A 133 14.65 3.89 2.10
CA ASP A 133 14.92 2.45 1.98
C ASP A 133 13.93 1.75 1.03
N CYS A 134 12.98 2.49 0.48
CA CYS A 134 11.99 2.03 -0.47
C CYS A 134 12.34 2.55 -1.88
N PRO A 135 12.19 1.75 -2.96
CA PRO A 135 12.45 2.22 -4.32
C PRO A 135 11.51 3.36 -4.74
N SER A 136 12.00 4.22 -5.64
CA SER A 136 11.19 5.19 -6.38
C SER A 136 11.16 4.82 -7.85
N ILE A 137 10.06 5.10 -8.55
CA ILE A 137 10.03 5.04 -10.02
C ILE A 137 9.93 6.43 -10.63
N ARG A 138 10.51 6.60 -11.82
CA ARG A 138 10.35 7.81 -12.63
C ARG A 138 10.36 7.47 -14.12
N CYS A 139 9.21 7.66 -14.77
CA CYS A 139 9.05 7.53 -16.21
C CYS A 139 9.03 8.93 -16.84
N ALA A 140 9.88 9.15 -17.84
CA ALA A 140 10.05 10.46 -18.45
C ALA A 140 8.84 10.82 -19.34
N PRO A 141 8.56 12.12 -19.57
CA PRO A 141 7.58 12.53 -20.57
C PRO A 141 7.92 11.95 -21.95
N GLY A 142 6.95 11.29 -22.58
CA GLY A 142 7.08 10.62 -23.86
C GLY A 142 7.67 9.21 -23.81
N ASP A 143 8.00 8.69 -22.62
CA ASP A 143 8.49 7.32 -22.46
C ASP A 143 7.32 6.32 -22.36
N GLU A 144 6.82 5.90 -23.52
CA GLU A 144 5.70 4.96 -23.62
C GLU A 144 6.04 3.55 -23.13
N HIS A 145 7.32 3.16 -23.09
CA HIS A 145 7.80 1.82 -22.75
C HIS A 145 8.76 1.87 -21.56
N CYS A 146 8.43 2.69 -20.56
CA CYS A 146 9.25 2.91 -19.38
C CYS A 146 9.64 1.58 -18.70
N SER A 147 10.93 1.31 -18.60
CA SER A 147 11.47 0.03 -18.11
C SER A 147 11.40 -0.16 -16.59
N GLN A 148 10.71 0.74 -15.87
CA GLN A 148 10.51 0.68 -14.41
C GLN A 148 9.10 0.21 -14.04
N VAL A 149 8.29 -0.19 -15.03
CA VAL A 149 6.89 -0.55 -14.85
C VAL A 149 6.54 -1.79 -15.67
N HIS A 150 5.44 -2.44 -15.30
CA HIS A 150 4.88 -3.58 -16.04
C HIS A 150 4.07 -3.05 -17.26
N PRO A 151 4.08 -3.72 -18.44
CA PRO A 151 4.63 -5.04 -18.73
C PRO A 151 6.07 -5.08 -19.26
N TRP A 152 6.75 -3.94 -19.36
CA TRP A 152 8.06 -3.87 -20.01
C TRP A 152 9.20 -4.42 -19.15
N SER A 153 8.95 -4.58 -17.84
CA SER A 153 9.87 -5.18 -16.89
C SER A 153 9.11 -5.87 -15.75
N GLU A 154 9.76 -6.83 -15.11
CA GLU A 154 9.35 -7.31 -13.79
C GLU A 154 9.69 -6.21 -12.77
N ALA A 155 8.70 -5.41 -12.41
CA ALA A 155 8.86 -4.15 -11.67
C ALA A 155 8.31 -4.20 -10.23
N THR A 156 8.17 -5.39 -9.64
CA THR A 156 7.67 -5.49 -8.25
C THR A 156 8.74 -5.00 -7.27
N HIS A 157 8.32 -4.11 -6.38
CA HIS A 157 9.10 -3.54 -5.30
C HIS A 157 8.51 -3.91 -3.95
N SER A 158 9.30 -3.80 -2.87
CA SER A 158 8.87 -4.14 -1.52
C SER A 158 9.38 -3.12 -0.51
N CYS A 159 8.50 -2.65 0.37
CA CYS A 159 8.81 -1.61 1.35
C CYS A 159 8.17 -1.91 2.71
N LEU A 160 8.68 -1.35 3.80
CA LEU A 160 8.04 -1.51 5.13
C LEU A 160 6.61 -0.95 5.12
N LEU A 161 5.68 -1.60 5.82
CA LEU A 161 4.26 -1.19 5.89
C LEU A 161 4.01 0.23 6.40
N VAL A 162 4.96 0.84 7.12
CA VAL A 162 4.87 2.24 7.57
C VAL A 162 5.18 3.24 6.45
N THR A 163 5.71 2.77 5.32
CA THR A 163 6.08 3.62 4.19
C THR A 163 4.83 4.04 3.46
N SER A 164 4.65 5.35 3.29
CA SER A 164 3.69 5.92 2.35
C SER A 164 4.34 6.19 1.00
N LEU A 165 3.57 6.03 -0.08
CA LEU A 165 3.97 6.22 -1.47
C LEU A 165 3.14 7.33 -2.11
N THR A 166 3.79 8.28 -2.79
CA THR A 166 3.10 9.31 -3.59
C THR A 166 3.24 8.99 -5.06
N PHE A 167 2.15 8.59 -5.70
CA PHE A 167 2.07 8.36 -7.14
C PHE A 167 1.57 9.62 -7.85
N LYS A 168 2.48 10.29 -8.56
CA LYS A 168 2.18 11.50 -9.30
C LYS A 168 1.97 11.20 -10.78
N LEU A 169 0.76 11.50 -11.25
CA LEU A 169 0.28 11.40 -12.63
C LEU A 169 0.15 12.79 -13.26
#